data_AF-A0A432PUE4-F1
#
_entry.id   AF-A0A432PUE4-F1
#
_cell.length_a   1.000
_cell.length_b   1.000
_cell.length_c   1.000
_cell.angle_alpha   90.00
_cell.angle_beta   90.00
_cell.angle_gamma   90.00
#
_symmetry.space_group_name_H-M   'P 1'
#
loop_
_entity.id
_entity.type
_entity.pdbx_description
1 polymer ?
#
loop_
_entity_poly.entity_id
_entity_poly.type
_entity_poly.pdbx_seq_one_letter_code
_entity_poly.pdbx_strand_id
1 'polypeptide(L)' 'MEKQAYLRSSDVLRELKSKNINLSKATLINWLKKGYIPSEYYIMEIHGNQVWYRFRRDVVDFIVNHIIKVKPQEASKEK' A
#
# COMPACT_ATOMS: atom_id res chain seq x y z
N MET A 1 -19.06 9.03 -16.26
CA MET A 1 -18.40 7.93 -15.53
C MET A 1 -16.97 8.36 -15.26
N GLU A 2 -16.70 8.90 -14.07
CA GLU A 2 -15.32 9.23 -13.69
C GLU A 2 -14.51 7.93 -13.62
N LYS A 3 -13.57 7.76 -14.54
CA LYS A 3 -12.60 6.67 -14.49
C LYS A 3 -11.78 6.87 -13.22
N GLN A 4 -12.13 6.17 -12.14
CA GLN A 4 -11.27 6.13 -10.95
C GLN A 4 -9.88 5.67 -11.41
N ALA A 5 -8.90 6.57 -11.32
CA ALA A 5 -7.56 6.31 -11.81
C ALA A 5 -6.85 5.38 -10.83
N TYR A 6 -6.85 4.08 -11.13
CA TYR A 6 -6.09 3.11 -10.35
C TYR A 6 -4.59 3.31 -10.58
N LEU A 7 -3.85 3.38 -9.47
CA LEU A 7 -2.41 3.49 -9.43
C LEU A 7 -1.76 2.12 -9.61
N ARG A 8 -0.59 2.08 -10.25
CA ARG A 8 0.26 0.88 -10.23
C ARG A 8 1.04 0.84 -8.92
N SER A 9 1.62 -0.30 -8.61
CA SER A 9 2.48 -0.47 -7.43
C SER A 9 3.60 0.60 -7.41
N SER A 10 4.21 0.90 -8.56
CA SER A 10 5.24 1.94 -8.68
C SER A 10 4.76 3.34 -8.29
N ASP A 11 3.53 3.71 -8.67
CA ASP A 11 2.96 5.02 -8.35
C ASP A 11 2.63 5.13 -6.87
N VAL A 12 2.06 4.06 -6.28
CA VAL A 12 1.82 3.98 -4.84
C VAL A 12 3.12 4.13 -4.05
N LEU A 13 4.18 3.42 -4.46
CA LEU A 13 5.48 3.54 -3.81
C LEU A 13 6.07 4.95 -3.94
N ARG A 14 5.87 5.61 -5.08
CA ARG A 14 6.30 7.00 -5.30
C ARG A 14 5.55 7.97 -4.39
N GLU A 15 4.24 7.82 -4.27
CA GLU A 15 3.40 8.63 -3.37
C GLU A 15 3.79 8.41 -1.90
N LEU A 16 4.02 7.15 -1.49
CA LEU A 16 4.49 6.81 -0.15
C LEU A 16 5.87 7.44 0.13
N LYS A 17 6.79 7.36 -0.85
CA LYS A 17 8.12 7.99 -0.74
C LYS A 17 8.03 9.50 -0.57
N SER A 18 7.08 10.16 -1.25
CA SER A 18 6.80 11.60 -1.08
C SER A 18 6.34 11.93 0.35
N LYS A 19 5.62 11.00 1.00
CA LYS A 19 5.24 11.07 2.43
C LYS A 19 6.34 10.58 3.38
N ASN A 20 7.59 10.53 2.93
CA ASN A 20 8.76 10.04 3.67
C ASN A 20 8.69 8.56 4.09
N ILE A 21 7.80 7.77 3.49
CA ILE A 21 7.67 6.33 3.76
C ILE A 21 8.43 5.58 2.67
N ASN A 22 9.63 5.10 2.99
CA ASN A 22 10.39 4.27 2.07
C ASN A 22 9.92 2.81 2.16
N LEU A 23 9.16 2.36 1.17
CA LEU A 23 8.60 1.01 1.13
C LEU A 23 9.11 0.27 -0.10
N SER A 24 9.53 -0.99 0.08
CA SER A 24 9.89 -1.85 -1.05
C SER A 24 8.64 -2.47 -1.69
N LYS A 25 8.69 -2.69 -3.01
CA LYS A 25 7.63 -3.42 -3.73
C LYS A 25 7.34 -4.77 -3.08
N ALA A 26 8.37 -5.51 -2.67
CA ALA A 26 8.22 -6.78 -1.96
C ALA A 26 7.39 -6.63 -0.66
N THR A 27 7.63 -5.58 0.12
CA THR A 27 6.87 -5.28 1.34
C THR A 27 5.41 -4.99 1.03
N LEU A 28 5.13 -4.19 0.00
CA LEU A 28 3.76 -3.89 -0.44
C LEU A 28 2.99 -5.16 -0.82
N ILE A 29 3.62 -6.04 -1.61
CA ILE A 29 3.03 -7.31 -2.02
C ILE A 29 2.83 -8.23 -0.81
N ASN A 30 3.78 -8.26 0.13
CA ASN A 30 3.64 -9.02 1.37
C ASN A 30 2.46 -8.52 2.20
N TRP A 31 2.24 -7.20 2.26
CA TRP A 31 1.09 -6.64 2.97
C TRP A 31 -0.25 -7.01 2.35
N LEU A 32 -0.32 -7.01 1.02
CA LEU A 32 -1.49 -7.54 0.30
C LEU A 32 -1.71 -9.02 0.60
N LYS A 33 -0.67 -9.84 0.51
CA LYS A 33 -0.75 -11.29 0.78
C LYS A 33 -1.15 -11.62 2.21
N LYS A 34 -0.72 -10.79 3.18
CA LYS A 34 -1.08 -10.93 4.60
C LYS A 34 -2.45 -10.34 4.94
N GLY A 35 -3.11 -9.66 4.00
CA GLY A 35 -4.43 -9.05 4.23
C GLY A 35 -4.39 -7.76 5.04
N TYR A 36 -3.24 -7.08 5.16
CA TYR A 36 -3.18 -5.77 5.82
C TYR A 36 -3.85 -4.67 5.03
N ILE A 37 -3.88 -4.80 3.70
CA ILE A 37 -4.60 -3.89 2.81
C ILE A 37 -5.89 -4.61 2.41
N PRO A 38 -7.08 -4.06 2.69
CA PRO A 38 -8.33 -4.65 2.29
C PRO A 38 -8.51 -4.65 0.76
N SER A 39 -9.22 -5.64 0.23
CA SER A 39 -9.49 -5.78 -1.22
C SER A 39 -10.31 -4.65 -1.82
N GLU A 40 -10.93 -3.79 -1.01
CA GLU A 40 -11.60 -2.57 -1.52
C GLU A 40 -10.59 -1.53 -2.06
N TYR A 41 -9.33 -1.57 -1.60
CA TYR A 41 -8.28 -0.62 -1.98
C TYR A 41 -7.41 -1.11 -3.14
N TYR A 42 -7.59 -2.35 -3.60
CA TYR A 42 -6.84 -2.88 -4.73
C TYR A 42 -7.66 -3.86 -5.56
N ILE A 43 -7.34 -3.90 -6.85
CA ILE A 43 -7.83 -4.91 -7.78
C ILE A 43 -6.66 -5.80 -8.13
N MET A 44 -6.91 -7.10 -8.06
CA MET A 44 -6.00 -8.13 -8.51
C MET A 44 -6.42 -8.58 -9.91
N GLU A 45 -5.56 -8.34 -10.90
CA GLU A 45 -5.75 -8.78 -12.28
C GLU A 45 -4.79 -9.96 -12.55
N ILE A 46 -5.32 -11.13 -12.88
CA ILE A 46 -4.53 -12.31 -13.21
C ILE A 46 -4.39 -12.36 -14.74
N HIS A 47 -3.17 -12.19 -15.23
CA HIS A 47 -2.82 -12.28 -16.65
C HIS A 47 -1.91 -13.49 -16.87
N GLY A 48 -2.50 -14.62 -17.25
CA GLY A 48 -1.79 -15.89 -17.38
C GLY A 48 -1.18 -16.33 -16.04
N ASN A 49 0.15 -16.42 -15.98
CA ASN A 49 0.90 -16.78 -14.77
C ASN A 49 1.34 -15.56 -13.93
N GLN A 50 1.00 -14.34 -14.35
CA GLN A 50 1.40 -13.11 -13.64
C GLN A 50 0.20 -12.45 -12.96
N VAL A 51 0.40 -12.04 -11.71
CA VAL A 51 -0.60 -11.29 -10.94
C VAL A 51 -0.21 -9.81 -10.93
N TRP A 52 -1.11 -8.98 -11.41
CA TRP A 52 -0.98 -7.54 -11.46
C TRP A 52 -1.88 -6.92 -10.40
N TYR A 53 -1.34 -5.96 -9.66
CA TYR A 53 -2.07 -5.25 -8.61
C TYR A 53 -2.26 -3.80 -9.02
N ARG A 54 -3.53 -3.39 -9.07
CA ARG A 54 -3.97 -2.01 -9.29
C ARG A 54 -4.52 -1.48 -7.99
N PHE A 55 -4.14 -0.28 -7.59
CA PHE A 55 -4.51 0.26 -6.30
C PHE A 55 -5.37 1.49 -6.46
N ARG A 56 -6.33 1.69 -5.55
CA ARG A 56 -7.01 2.98 -5.44
C ARG A 56 -6.04 4.04 -4.93
N ARG A 57 -6.24 5.28 -5.33
CA ARG A 57 -5.42 6.42 -4.87
C ARG A 57 -5.42 6.55 -3.35
N ASP A 58 -6.57 6.28 -2.74
CA ASP A 58 -6.79 6.34 -1.28
C ASP A 58 -5.98 5.30 -0.49
N VAL A 59 -5.40 4.28 -1.16
CA VAL A 59 -4.58 3.26 -0.49
C VAL A 59 -3.37 3.88 0.20
N VAL A 60 -2.84 4.97 -0.35
CA VAL A 60 -1.65 5.65 0.21
C VAL A 60 -2.00 6.20 1.59
N ASP A 61 -3.13 6.89 1.71
CA ASP A 61 -3.61 7.43 2.97
C ASP A 61 -4.03 6.32 3.95
N PHE A 62 -4.61 5.22 3.46
CA PHE A 62 -4.86 4.03 4.29
C PHE A 62 -3.56 3.46 4.85
N ILE A 63 -2.54 3.24 4.01
CA ILE A 63 -1.24 2.72 4.46
C ILE A 63 -0.60 3.64 5.50
N VAL A 64 -0.57 4.94 5.24
CA VAL A 64 0.02 5.93 6.15
C VAL A 64 -0.73 5.93 7.50
N ASN A 65 -2.05 6.00 7.47
CA ASN A 65 -2.85 6.16 8.70
C ASN A 65 -3.13 4.85 9.44
N HIS A 66 -3.18 3.72 8.74
CA HIS A 66 -3.62 2.45 9.30
C HIS A 66 -2.50 1.43 9.46
N ILE A 67 -1.42 1.51 8.67
CA ILE A 67 -0.28 0.59 8.80
C ILE A 67 0.88 1.28 9.50
N ILE A 68 1.20 2.52 9.12
CA ILE A 68 2.33 3.25 9.71
C ILE A 68 1.94 3.88 11.06
N LYS A 69 0.82 4.61 11.16
CA LYS A 69 0.40 5.21 12.45
C LYS A 69 -0.11 4.20 13.48
N VAL A 70 -0.67 3.06 13.06
CA VAL A 70 -1.10 1.97 13.99
C VAL A 70 0.08 1.13 14.47
N LYS A 71 1.29 1.39 13.97
CA LYS A 71 2.50 1.16 14.75
C LYS A 71 2.78 2.44 15.56
N PRO A 72 2.11 2.69 16.71
CA PRO A 72 2.65 3.66 17.62
C PRO A 72 4.04 3.16 17.97
N GLN A 73 5.04 3.97 17.65
CA GLN A 73 6.32 4.04 18.35
C GLN A 73 6.61 2.85 19.28
N GLU A 74 7.27 1.80 18.79
CA GLU A 74 8.32 1.13 19.57
C GLU A 74 9.57 2.03 19.61
N ALA A 75 9.34 3.30 19.95
CA ALA A 75 10.35 4.30 20.15
C ALA A 75 9.95 5.06 21.41
N SER A 76 10.71 4.79 22.47
CA SER A 76 10.83 5.57 23.71
C SER A 76 10.03 5.12 24.93
N LYS A 77 10.72 4.28 25.74
CA LYS A 77 10.90 4.28 27.21
C LYS A 77 10.88 2.81 27.67
N GLU A 78 11.94 2.25 28.24
CA GLU A 78 12.61 2.65 29.49
C GLU A 78 14.04 2.04 29.46
N LYS A 79 15.09 2.86 29.32
CA LYS A 79 15.92 3.48 30.37
C LYS A 79 16.81 2.50 31.13
#